data_AF-A0A392PU14-F1
#
_entry.id   AF-A0A392PU14-F1
#
_cell.length_a   1.000
_cell.length_b   1.000
_cell.length_c   1.000
_cell.angle_alpha   90.00
_cell.angle_beta   90.00
_cell.angle_gamma   90.00
#
_symmetry.space_group_name_H-M   'P 1'
#
loop_
_entity.id
_entity.type
_entity.pdbx_description
1 polymer ?
#
loop_
_entity_poly.entity_id
_entity_poly.type
_entity_poly.pdbx_seq_one_letter_code
_entity_poly.pdbx_strand_id
1 'polypeptide(L)' 'MFEAGSETFMNAAFGWINVKDVANAHIQAYEDASASGRYCLCERVIHFSELAKILRHMYPTLQIPDKCADDKPL' A
#
# COMPACT_ATOMS: atom_id res chain seq x y z
N MET A 1 29.21 -4.06 -1.46
CA MET A 1 28.44 -5.23 -1.01
C MET A 1 26.98 -4.84 -1.19
N PHE A 2 26.26 -5.48 -2.12
CA PHE A 2 24.84 -5.22 -2.27
C PHE A 2 24.14 -5.95 -1.12
N GLU A 3 23.44 -5.22 -0.24
CA GLU A 3 22.55 -5.85 0.72
C GLU A 3 21.48 -6.61 -0.08
N ALA A 4 21.44 -7.94 0.09
CA ALA A 4 20.35 -8.72 -0.46
C ALA A 4 19.06 -8.28 0.21
N GLY A 5 18.02 -7.99 -0.58
CA GLY A 5 16.68 -7.77 -0.04
C GLY A 5 16.16 -9.00 0.71
N SER A 6 15.08 -8.84 1.47
CA SER A 6 14.39 -9.95 2.14
C SER A 6 14.06 -11.08 1.15
N GLU A 7 14.14 -12.34 1.59
CA GLU A 7 13.74 -13.51 0.78
C GLU A 7 12.22 -13.72 0.71
N THR A 8 11.47 -13.08 1.61
CA THR A 8 10.01 -13.18 1.71
C THR A 8 9.34 -11.80 1.81
N PHE A 9 8.08 -11.73 1.40
CA PHE A 9 7.22 -10.57 1.68
C PHE A 9 6.36 -10.83 2.94
N MET A 10 5.93 -9.75 3.59
CA MET A 10 5.17 -9.81 4.84
C MET A 10 3.79 -10.44 4.65
N ASN A 11 3.35 -11.30 5.58
CA ASN A 11 1.96 -11.75 5.65
C ASN A 11 1.08 -10.68 6.31
N ALA A 12 0.77 -9.60 5.58
CA ALA A 12 -0.05 -8.50 6.09
C ALA A 12 -0.85 -7.81 4.99
N ALA A 13 -1.99 -7.25 5.36
CA ALA A 13 -2.79 -6.40 4.49
C ALA A 13 -2.93 -5.00 5.10
N PHE A 14 -2.73 -3.97 4.29
CA PHE A 14 -2.86 -2.58 4.70
C PHE A 14 -3.75 -1.80 3.74
N GLY A 15 -4.37 -0.75 4.27
CA GLY A 15 -5.02 0.28 3.45
C GLY A 15 -3.98 1.17 2.80
N TRP A 16 -4.09 1.37 1.49
CA TRP A 16 -3.21 2.23 0.70
C TRP A 16 -4.00 3.39 0.13
N ILE A 17 -3.36 4.55 0.06
CA ILE A 17 -3.89 5.75 -0.60
C ILE A 17 -2.74 6.59 -1.15
N ASN A 18 -3.00 7.30 -2.25
CA ASN A 18 -2.02 8.23 -2.80
C ASN A 18 -1.88 9.45 -1.90
N VAL A 19 -0.64 9.91 -1.68
CA VAL A 19 -0.36 11.12 -0.88
C VAL A 19 -1.04 12.38 -1.43
N LYS A 20 -1.22 12.47 -2.76
CA LYS A 20 -1.92 13.61 -3.39
C LYS A 20 -3.39 13.63 -2.99
N ASP A 21 -4.03 12.46 -2.89
CA ASP A 21 -5.43 12.36 -2.50
C ASP A 21 -5.60 12.73 -1.02
N VAL A 22 -4.63 12.36 -0.17
CA VAL A 22 -4.60 12.80 1.23
C VAL A 22 -4.47 14.32 1.33
N ALA A 23 -3.54 14.93 0.59
CA ALA A 23 -3.37 16.38 0.58
C ALA A 23 -4.63 17.11 0.10
N ASN A 24 -5.22 16.63 -1.01
CA ASN A 24 -6.46 17.18 -1.55
C ASN A 24 -7.64 17.03 -0.57
N ALA A 25 -7.76 15.89 0.10
CA ALA A 25 -8.80 15.67 1.09
C ALA A 25 -8.70 16.64 2.27
N HIS A 26 -7.50 16.99 2.71
CA HIS A 26 -7.31 18.01 3.75
C HIS A 26 -7.73 19.41 3.28
N ILE A 27 -7.37 19.80 2.04
CA ILE A 27 -7.79 21.08 1.46
C ILE A 27 -9.32 21.13 1.36
N GLN A 28 -9.95 20.09 0.80
CA GLN A 28 -11.39 20.03 0.62
C GLN A 28 -12.14 20.05 1.95
N ALA A 29 -11.68 19.30 2.95
CA ALA A 29 -12.28 19.29 4.28
C ALA A 29 -12.13 20.64 5.01
N TYR A 30 -11.14 21.44 4.65
CA TYR A 30 -10.97 22.79 5.19
C TYR A 30 -11.84 23.83 4.47
N GLU A 31 -11.94 23.75 3.14
CA GLU A 31 -12.65 24.73 2.32
C GLU A 31 -14.18 24.55 2.34
N ASP A 32 -14.68 23.32 2.50
CA ASP A 32 -16.11 23.04 2.58
C ASP A 32 -16.65 23.25 4.00
N ALA A 33 -17.43 24.32 4.20
CA ALA A 33 -18.03 24.64 5.50
C ALA A 33 -19.02 23.58 6.02
N SER A 34 -19.48 22.65 5.16
CA SER A 34 -20.33 21.52 5.56
C SER A 34 -19.53 20.31 6.04
N ALA A 35 -18.22 20.25 5.76
CA ALA A 35 -17.36 19.16 6.18
C ALA A 35 -17.27 19.09 7.70
N SER A 36 -17.45 17.89 8.26
CA SER A 36 -17.43 17.70 9.71
C SER A 36 -17.13 16.25 10.08
N GLY A 37 -16.65 16.05 11.31
CA GLY A 37 -16.36 14.72 11.83
C GLY A 37 -15.06 14.13 11.28
N ARG A 38 -15.08 12.84 10.93
CA ARG A 38 -13.90 12.06 10.56
C ARG A 38 -14.10 11.41 9.19
N TYR A 39 -13.10 11.55 8.31
CA TYR A 39 -13.08 10.92 6.99
C TYR A 39 -12.01 9.84 6.94
N CYS A 40 -12.40 8.62 6.56
CA CYS A 40 -11.43 7.54 6.33
C CYS A 40 -10.81 7.71 4.95
N LEU A 41 -9.48 7.76 4.88
CA LEU A 41 -8.72 7.93 3.64
C LEU A 41 -7.97 6.64 3.32
N CYS A 42 -8.59 5.78 2.51
CA CYS A 42 -8.04 4.53 2.03
C CYS A 42 -8.67 4.21 0.67
N GLU A 43 -7.86 4.05 -0.38
CA GLU A 43 -8.34 3.69 -1.73
C GLU A 43 -8.69 2.20 -1.78
N ARG A 44 -7.76 1.35 -1.34
CA ARG A 44 -7.98 -0.10 -1.24
C ARG A 44 -7.11 -0.74 -0.18
N VAL A 45 -7.60 -1.84 0.38
CA VAL A 45 -6.82 -2.73 1.23
C VAL A 45 -6.23 -3.83 0.35
N ILE A 46 -4.91 -3.99 0.37
CA ILE A 46 -4.24 -5.08 -0.36
C ILE A 46 -3.23 -5.80 0.52
N HIS A 47 -3.14 -7.12 0.32
CA HIS A 47 -2.08 -7.95 0.86
C HIS A 47 -0.77 -7.73 0.10
N PHE A 48 0.38 -7.96 0.74
CA PHE A 48 1.69 -7.82 0.09
C PHE A 48 1.89 -8.74 -1.12
N SER A 49 1.18 -9.87 -1.23
CA SER A 49 1.22 -10.69 -2.45
C SER A 49 0.70 -9.93 -3.68
N GLU A 50 -0.37 -9.13 -3.52
CA GLU A 50 -0.92 -8.30 -4.59
C GLU A 50 0.01 -7.13 -4.90
N LEU A 51 0.61 -6.50 -3.88
CA LEU A 51 1.63 -5.48 -4.07
C LEU A 51 2.83 -6.03 -4.87
N ALA A 52 3.30 -7.23 -4.51
CA ALA A 52 4.39 -7.90 -5.21
C ALA A 52 4.04 -8.19 -6.68
N LYS A 53 2.79 -8.60 -6.99
CA LYS A 53 2.32 -8.77 -8.38
C LYS A 53 2.35 -7.45 -9.15
N ILE A 54 1.85 -6.37 -8.55
CA ILE A 54 1.84 -5.03 -9.16
C ILE A 54 3.27 -4.56 -9.44
N LEU A 55 4.18 -4.71 -8.47
CA LEU A 55 5.58 -4.30 -8.64
C LEU A 55 6.29 -5.11 -9.72
N ARG A 56 6.06 -6.43 -9.82
CA ARG A 56 6.61 -7.26 -10.91
C ARG A 56 6.10 -6.82 -12.28
N HIS A 57 4.82 -6.49 -12.37
CA HIS A 57 4.24 -6.02 -13.63
C HIS A 57 4.86 -4.69 -14.08
N MET A 58 5.06 -3.75 -13.14
CA MET A 58 5.64 -2.44 -13.45
C MET A 58 7.17 -2.48 -13.65
N TYR A 59 7.87 -3.36 -12.93
CA TYR A 59 9.33 -3.46 -12.92
C TYR A 59 9.79 -4.92 -13.10
N PRO A 60 9.72 -5.48 -14.33
CA PRO A 60 9.96 -6.90 -14.56
C PRO A 60 11.38 -7.38 -14.21
N THR A 61 12.36 -6.48 -14.15
CA THR A 61 13.76 -6.80 -13.81
C THR A 61 14.09 -6.61 -12.33
N LEU A 62 13.16 -6.04 -11.54
CA LEU A 62 13.34 -5.86 -10.11
C LEU A 62 13.16 -7.21 -9.41
N GLN A 63 14.14 -7.60 -8.60
CA GLN A 63 14.05 -8.81 -7.79
C GLN A 63 13.04 -8.58 -6.66
N ILE A 64 11.92 -9.30 -6.70
CA ILE A 64 10.82 -9.19 -5.73
C ILE A 64 10.56 -10.58 -5.15
N PRO A 65 10.43 -10.72 -3.82
CA PRO A 65 10.20 -12.00 -3.17
C PRO A 65 8.95 -12.73 -3.67
N ASP A 66 9.06 -14.04 -3.88
CA ASP A 66 7.95 -14.90 -4.36
C ASP A 66 7.17 -15.58 -3.24
N LYS A 67 7.72 -15.62 -2.03
CA LYS A 67 7.14 -16.33 -0.89
C LYS A 67 6.67 -15.38 0.20
N CYS A 68 5.56 -15.77 0.83
CA CYS A 68 5.09 -15.12 2.05
C CYS A 68 6.02 -15.47 3.22
N ALA A 69 6.08 -14.62 4.23
CA ALA A 69 6.84 -14.86 5.45
C ALA A 69 6.30 -16.06 6.26
N ASP A 70 4.99 -16.30 6.18
CA ASP A 70 4.34 -17.52 6.66
C ASP A 70 3.06 -17.82 5.86
N ASP A 71 2.55 -19.05 5.99
CA ASP A 71 1.34 -19.54 5.29
C ASP A 71 0.08 -19.48 6.18
N LYS A 72 0.09 -18.63 7.21
CA LYS A 72 -1.07 -18.50 8.09
C LYS A 72 -2.17 -17.69 7.40
N PRO A 73 -3.46 -17.93 7.73
CA PRO A 73 -4.53 -17.04 7.32
C PRO A 73 -4.25 -15.61 7.75
N LEU A 74 -4.63 -14.65 6.90
CA LEU A 74 -4.70 -13.23 7.23
C LEU A 74 -5.92 -12.91 8.09
#